data_AF-W1QHR8-F1
#
_entry.id   AF-W1QHR8-F1
#
_cell.length_a   1.000
_cell.length_b   1.000
_cell.length_c   1.000
_cell.angle_alpha   90.00
_cell.angle_beta   90.00
_cell.angle_gamma   90.00
#
_symmetry.space_group_name_H-M   'P 1'
#
loop_
_entity.id
_entity.type
_entity.pdbx_description
1 polymer ?
#
loop_
_entity_poly.entity_id
_entity_poly.type
_entity_poly.pdbx_seq_one_letter_code
_entity_poly.pdbx_strand_id
1 'polypeptide(L)'
;MSKRMTLQSLPKTSSFTKKLTPDPRIPSVKVALDPSTPQELFHVARRLIGGAYTYCKPTPRKEYRFLTASPYAMETLGLDPSEAKDKSFQELVSGEKYLTDPFPYSQAYAGYQFGQFAGQLGDGRVVNLFEVESARDGQRYELQLKGAGLTPFSRFADGKALLSSSIREFVISEALSAIGIPSTRALAITALPKTYAMRARHEKCAVVCRMAPTWIRIGTFDLYKWREDRKGLIELSNYVIDEVFHNKMVEDEQIKREVEQEISKHNITLTRYDKMYFEIVARNAKTVALWHVYGFLNGVLNTDNTSITGLSMDFGPFAFMEYFDPNYTSNHDDHTRMYSFANTPSAIWFNLVKLGEDVAELIGADQELLDVPDFEAGIKQEWTERMIQRAGKIIEIAGTVYEKLFMDDYLKLVCQRIGISPRDTDHTEILGPMFEMLRATKIDYNDFFKILQHVPLEKKLDYEATAELFIPKNFQEDLVNDYTKENILKELKSFLVVFKDRVEREQLSDSERLSRASKVNPLFVPKNWMLEEVIEYTTENDLRPDYIDKIMKMGTNPYDRAKWGDELKDLEERWCSDVSFELKMGKCSCAS
;
A
#
# COMPACT_ATOMS: atom_id res chain seq x y z
N MET A 1 -28.83 -0.94 16.41
CA MET A 1 -28.33 -0.91 15.02
C MET A 1 -28.00 0.53 14.68
N SER A 2 -26.74 0.85 14.39
CA SER A 2 -26.38 2.18 13.87
C SER A 2 -27.20 2.45 12.59
N LYS A 3 -27.74 3.66 12.44
CA LYS A 3 -28.51 4.06 11.27
C LYS A 3 -27.54 4.11 10.08
N ARG A 4 -27.60 3.12 9.19
CA ARG A 4 -26.80 3.10 7.95
C ARG A 4 -27.05 4.39 7.16
N MET A 5 -25.97 5.01 6.69
CA MET A 5 -26.00 6.31 6.03
C MET A 5 -25.87 6.15 4.51
N THR A 6 -26.20 7.20 3.77
CA THR A 6 -25.82 7.32 2.36
C THR A 6 -24.60 8.21 2.24
N LEU A 7 -23.76 7.98 1.23
CA LEU A 7 -22.64 8.84 0.87
C LEU A 7 -23.14 10.26 0.68
N GLN A 8 -24.33 10.46 0.10
CA GLN A 8 -24.96 11.78 -0.03
C GLN A 8 -25.31 12.45 1.31
N SER A 9 -25.65 11.68 2.34
CA SER A 9 -25.99 12.21 3.67
C SER A 9 -24.78 12.49 4.58
N LEU A 10 -23.64 11.85 4.35
CA LEU A 10 -22.43 12.10 5.14
C LEU A 10 -21.94 13.55 4.94
N PRO A 11 -21.50 14.27 5.99
CA PRO A 11 -20.87 15.58 5.82
C PRO A 11 -19.63 15.48 4.92
N LYS A 12 -19.47 16.43 3.99
CA LYS A 12 -18.29 16.52 3.13
C LYS A 12 -17.40 17.65 3.59
N THR A 13 -16.12 17.37 3.77
CA THR A 13 -15.11 18.38 4.14
C THR A 13 -13.93 18.33 3.17
N SER A 14 -12.99 19.24 3.35
CA SER A 14 -11.69 19.21 2.68
C SER A 14 -10.72 20.01 3.56
N SER A 15 -10.13 19.34 4.54
CA SER A 15 -9.12 19.89 5.44
C SER A 15 -7.86 20.29 4.67
N PHE A 16 -7.44 19.46 3.71
CA PHE A 16 -6.28 19.73 2.85
C PHE A 16 -6.39 21.09 2.13
N THR A 17 -7.50 21.35 1.42
CA THR A 17 -7.67 22.63 0.68
C THR A 17 -7.94 23.82 1.59
N LYS A 18 -8.40 23.59 2.84
CA LYS A 18 -8.60 24.63 3.84
C LYS A 18 -7.29 25.08 4.50
N LYS A 19 -6.31 24.18 4.60
CA LYS A 19 -5.07 24.40 5.37
C LYS A 19 -3.86 24.69 4.49
N LEU A 20 -3.80 24.15 3.28
CA LEU A 20 -2.66 24.34 2.38
C LEU A 20 -2.96 25.37 1.29
N THR A 21 -1.89 26.02 0.83
CA THR A 21 -1.97 27.09 -0.15
C THR A 21 -2.28 26.53 -1.56
N PRO A 22 -3.30 27.05 -2.28
CA PRO A 22 -3.59 26.64 -3.65
C PRO A 22 -2.59 27.22 -4.66
N ASP A 23 -2.65 26.69 -5.88
CA ASP A 23 -2.06 27.29 -7.07
C ASP A 23 -2.42 28.79 -7.18
N PRO A 24 -1.43 29.70 -7.22
CA PRO A 24 -1.68 31.13 -7.35
C PRO A 24 -2.49 31.52 -8.60
N ARG A 25 -2.50 30.70 -9.65
CA ARG A 25 -3.30 30.93 -10.86
C ARG A 25 -4.78 30.57 -10.70
N ILE A 26 -5.11 29.72 -9.72
CA ILE A 26 -6.49 29.38 -9.34
C ILE A 26 -6.61 29.47 -7.81
N PRO A 27 -6.52 30.69 -7.23
CA PRO A 27 -6.30 30.86 -5.79
C PRO A 27 -7.55 30.58 -4.93
N SER A 28 -8.72 30.35 -5.54
CA SER A 28 -9.95 30.10 -4.81
C SER A 28 -10.98 29.35 -5.66
N VAL A 29 -11.95 28.73 -4.98
CA VAL A 29 -13.13 28.11 -5.61
C VAL A 29 -13.90 29.11 -6.47
N LYS A 30 -13.97 30.39 -6.06
CA LYS A 30 -14.60 31.45 -6.85
C LYS A 30 -13.95 31.59 -8.23
N VAL A 31 -12.62 31.58 -8.29
CA VAL A 31 -11.89 31.62 -9.57
C VAL A 31 -12.10 30.32 -10.34
N ALA A 32 -12.08 29.16 -9.67
CA ALA A 32 -12.31 27.87 -10.33
C ALA A 32 -13.71 27.72 -10.97
N LEU A 33 -14.72 28.39 -10.39
CA LEU A 33 -16.10 28.44 -10.87
C LEU A 33 -16.35 29.52 -11.93
N ASP A 34 -15.48 30.51 -12.06
CA ASP A 34 -15.64 31.59 -13.02
C ASP A 34 -15.53 31.04 -14.46
N PRO A 35 -16.56 31.19 -15.31
CA PRO A 35 -16.53 30.74 -16.70
C PRO A 35 -15.43 31.41 -17.55
N SER A 36 -14.94 32.57 -17.13
CA SER A 36 -13.84 33.28 -17.80
C SER A 36 -12.45 32.73 -17.44
N THR A 37 -12.35 31.86 -16.42
CA THR A 37 -11.08 31.22 -16.06
C THR A 37 -10.60 30.33 -17.21
N PRO A 38 -9.36 30.54 -17.71
CA PRO A 38 -8.87 29.80 -18.87
C PRO A 38 -8.89 28.28 -18.64
N GLN A 39 -9.49 27.54 -19.56
CA GLN A 39 -9.71 26.09 -19.40
C GLN A 39 -8.40 25.30 -19.39
N GLU A 40 -7.35 25.83 -20.03
CA GLU A 40 -6.01 25.25 -19.99
C GLU A 40 -5.44 25.16 -18.57
N LEU A 41 -5.90 25.98 -17.63
CA LEU A 41 -5.42 25.91 -16.25
C LEU A 41 -5.84 24.64 -15.52
N PHE A 42 -6.92 23.98 -15.96
CA PHE A 42 -7.46 22.77 -15.35
C PHE A 42 -6.97 21.47 -16.00
N HIS A 43 -6.70 21.48 -17.31
CA HIS A 43 -6.53 20.24 -18.09
C HIS A 43 -5.30 20.24 -19.01
N VAL A 44 -4.42 21.24 -18.91
CA VAL A 44 -3.15 21.27 -19.65
C VAL A 44 -1.99 21.12 -18.68
N ALA A 45 -1.10 20.17 -18.99
CA ALA A 45 0.08 19.88 -18.20
C ALA A 45 0.98 21.12 -18.05
N ARG A 46 1.37 21.43 -16.82
CA ARG A 46 2.24 22.56 -16.47
C ARG A 46 2.89 22.37 -15.12
N ARG A 47 4.00 23.07 -14.91
CA ARG A 47 4.56 23.25 -13.57
C ARG A 47 3.78 24.33 -12.83
N LEU A 48 3.56 24.11 -11.55
CA LEU A 48 3.00 25.12 -10.67
C LEU A 48 4.10 26.12 -10.31
N ILE A 49 3.71 27.38 -10.14
CA ILE A 49 4.61 28.43 -9.66
C ILE A 49 4.76 28.36 -8.13
N GLY A 50 3.72 27.87 -7.45
CA GLY A 50 3.69 27.66 -6.00
C GLY A 50 2.41 26.91 -5.61
N GLY A 51 2.24 26.65 -4.31
CA GLY A 51 1.07 25.97 -3.77
C GLY A 51 1.15 24.43 -3.83
N ALA A 52 0.29 23.80 -3.03
CA ALA A 52 0.21 22.36 -2.81
C ALA A 52 -0.71 21.63 -3.80
N TYR A 53 -1.64 22.35 -4.42
CA TYR A 53 -2.64 21.76 -5.31
C TYR A 53 -3.20 22.78 -6.29
N THR A 54 -3.98 22.30 -7.25
CA THR A 54 -4.79 23.14 -8.13
C THR A 54 -6.23 22.63 -8.11
N TYR A 55 -7.20 23.53 -8.07
CA TYR A 55 -8.60 23.13 -8.25
C TYR A 55 -8.78 22.56 -9.66
N CYS A 56 -9.30 21.34 -9.76
CA CYS A 56 -9.37 20.57 -11.00
C CYS A 56 -10.67 19.77 -11.04
N LYS A 57 -11.34 19.75 -12.18
CA LYS A 57 -12.63 19.07 -12.36
C LYS A 57 -12.42 17.68 -12.99
N PRO A 58 -13.24 16.66 -12.68
CA PRO A 58 -13.31 15.47 -13.53
C PRO A 58 -13.67 15.85 -14.97
N THR A 59 -13.03 15.21 -15.96
CA THR A 59 -13.36 15.38 -17.38
C THR A 59 -14.58 14.53 -17.73
N PRO A 60 -15.69 15.11 -18.23
CA PRO A 60 -16.86 14.36 -18.64
C PRO A 60 -16.55 13.30 -19.70
N ARG A 61 -17.20 12.14 -19.59
CA ARG A 61 -17.09 11.01 -20.54
C ARG A 61 -18.41 10.80 -21.27
N LYS A 62 -18.33 10.20 -22.47
CA LYS A 62 -19.51 9.93 -23.32
C LYS A 62 -20.44 8.88 -22.72
N GLU A 63 -19.89 7.97 -21.93
CA GLU A 63 -20.63 6.85 -21.37
C GLU A 63 -19.92 6.33 -20.12
N TYR A 64 -20.71 6.09 -19.06
CA TYR A 64 -20.29 5.54 -17.79
C TYR A 64 -21.09 4.27 -17.53
N ARG A 65 -20.40 3.16 -17.25
CA ARG A 65 -21.02 1.89 -16.86
C ARG A 65 -20.47 1.48 -15.50
N PHE A 66 -21.25 1.73 -14.46
CA PHE A 66 -20.91 1.30 -13.11
C PHE A 66 -20.80 -0.23 -13.10
N LEU A 67 -19.67 -0.75 -12.61
CA LEU A 67 -19.44 -2.19 -12.54
C LEU A 67 -19.86 -2.72 -11.17
N THR A 68 -19.22 -2.23 -10.11
CA THR A 68 -19.46 -2.67 -8.73
C THR A 68 -18.86 -1.67 -7.72
N ALA A 69 -19.23 -1.84 -6.45
CA ALA A 69 -18.64 -1.17 -5.29
C ALA A 69 -18.18 -2.21 -4.27
N SER A 70 -17.10 -1.93 -3.53
CA SER A 70 -16.61 -2.83 -2.49
C SER A 70 -17.57 -2.80 -1.30
N PRO A 71 -18.23 -3.92 -0.94
CA PRO A 71 -19.08 -3.97 0.24
C PRO A 71 -18.27 -3.65 1.51
N TYR A 72 -16.99 -4.00 1.54
CA TYR A 72 -16.10 -3.79 2.68
C TYR A 72 -15.68 -2.32 2.83
N ALA A 73 -15.45 -1.60 1.72
CA ALA A 73 -15.21 -0.16 1.75
C ALA A 73 -16.49 0.61 2.14
N MET A 74 -17.65 0.20 1.62
CA MET A 74 -18.94 0.77 2.00
C MET A 74 -19.20 0.57 3.51
N GLU A 75 -18.95 -0.63 4.04
CA GLU A 75 -19.05 -0.91 5.48
C GLU A 75 -18.06 -0.08 6.30
N THR A 76 -16.83 0.11 5.80
CA THR A 76 -15.82 0.98 6.44
C THR A 76 -16.34 2.40 6.60
N LEU A 77 -17.03 2.95 5.60
CA LEU A 77 -17.64 4.28 5.67
C LEU A 77 -18.99 4.30 6.43
N GLY A 78 -19.55 3.14 6.78
CA GLY A 78 -20.88 3.00 7.40
C GLY A 78 -22.05 3.23 6.43
N LEU A 79 -21.83 3.00 5.14
CA LEU A 79 -22.83 3.17 4.08
C LEU A 79 -23.82 1.99 4.02
N ASP A 80 -25.04 2.27 3.58
CA ASP A 80 -26.01 1.23 3.24
C ASP A 80 -25.59 0.48 1.96
N PRO A 81 -25.44 -0.86 1.98
CA PRO A 81 -25.04 -1.62 0.80
C PRO A 81 -25.97 -1.44 -0.43
N SER A 82 -27.25 -1.09 -0.20
CA SER A 82 -28.19 -0.82 -1.29
C SER A 82 -27.83 0.43 -2.10
N GLU A 83 -27.02 1.34 -1.55
CA GLU A 83 -26.57 2.56 -2.20
C GLU A 83 -25.74 2.28 -3.47
N ALA A 84 -25.09 1.11 -3.58
CA ALA A 84 -24.41 0.73 -4.82
C ALA A 84 -25.34 0.68 -6.05
N LYS A 85 -26.66 0.54 -5.84
CA LYS A 85 -27.69 0.58 -6.90
C LYS A 85 -28.23 1.98 -7.15
N ASP A 86 -27.94 2.94 -6.27
CA ASP A 86 -28.42 4.31 -6.39
C ASP A 86 -27.63 5.08 -7.46
N LYS A 87 -28.35 5.75 -8.36
CA LYS A 87 -27.72 6.47 -9.48
C LYS A 87 -26.91 7.67 -9.01
N SER A 88 -27.32 8.36 -7.93
CA SER A 88 -26.58 9.53 -7.44
C SER A 88 -25.24 9.13 -6.81
N PHE A 89 -25.20 7.99 -6.11
CA PHE A 89 -23.94 7.39 -5.64
C PHE A 89 -23.03 7.05 -6.82
N GLN A 90 -23.54 6.32 -7.82
CA GLN A 90 -22.78 5.91 -9.00
C GLN A 90 -22.22 7.12 -9.77
N GLU A 91 -23.01 8.19 -9.93
CA GLU A 91 -22.59 9.42 -10.60
C GLU A 91 -21.46 10.13 -9.83
N LEU A 92 -21.50 10.13 -8.49
CA LEU A 92 -20.50 10.77 -7.65
C LEU A 92 -19.17 9.99 -7.63
N VAL A 93 -19.22 8.68 -7.41
CA VAL A 93 -18.03 7.82 -7.34
C VAL A 93 -17.40 7.54 -8.72
N SER A 94 -18.06 7.92 -9.81
CA SER A 94 -17.48 7.88 -11.16
C SER A 94 -16.97 9.24 -11.65
N GLY A 95 -17.31 10.33 -10.94
CA GLY A 95 -17.04 11.69 -11.39
C GLY A 95 -17.91 12.14 -12.57
N GLU A 96 -19.00 11.42 -12.88
CA GLU A 96 -20.05 11.89 -13.79
C GLU A 96 -20.70 13.16 -13.22
N LYS A 97 -20.84 13.22 -11.89
CA LYS A 97 -21.16 14.44 -11.14
C LYS A 97 -20.15 14.65 -10.00
N TYR A 98 -20.01 15.90 -9.58
CA TYR A 98 -19.16 16.29 -8.46
C TYR A 98 -19.77 17.49 -7.73
N LEU A 99 -19.37 17.69 -6.48
CA LEU A 99 -19.82 18.82 -5.65
C LEU A 99 -19.02 20.08 -5.97
N THR A 100 -19.60 21.26 -5.76
CA THR A 100 -18.87 22.53 -5.86
C THR A 100 -18.39 23.06 -4.51
N ASP A 101 -18.84 22.45 -3.42
CA ASP A 101 -18.40 22.71 -2.06
C ASP A 101 -18.48 21.40 -1.23
N PRO A 102 -17.35 20.75 -0.91
CA PRO A 102 -15.99 21.09 -1.32
C PRO A 102 -15.81 21.01 -2.84
N PHE A 103 -14.91 21.83 -3.38
CA PHE A 103 -14.58 21.82 -4.80
C PHE A 103 -13.44 20.82 -5.10
N PRO A 104 -13.51 20.02 -6.18
CA PRO A 104 -12.49 19.02 -6.46
C PRO A 104 -11.12 19.61 -6.81
N TYR A 105 -10.06 18.87 -6.52
CA TYR A 105 -8.68 19.34 -6.67
C TYR A 105 -7.71 18.22 -7.02
N SER A 106 -6.55 18.57 -7.54
CA SER A 106 -5.45 17.65 -7.81
C SER A 106 -4.21 18.12 -7.06
N GLN A 107 -3.55 17.21 -6.34
CA GLN A 107 -2.37 17.52 -5.53
C GLN A 107 -1.12 17.61 -6.41
N ALA A 108 -0.21 18.51 -6.03
CA ALA A 108 1.13 18.58 -6.56
C ALA A 108 2.09 17.88 -5.60
N TYR A 109 3.02 17.12 -6.16
CA TYR A 109 4.14 16.52 -5.44
C TYR A 109 5.33 16.40 -6.40
N ALA A 110 6.50 16.05 -5.87
CA ALA A 110 7.69 15.68 -6.62
C ALA A 110 8.08 14.24 -6.25
N GLY A 111 9.25 13.77 -6.65
CA GLY A 111 9.73 12.48 -6.18
C GLY A 111 11.07 12.05 -6.75
N TYR A 112 11.70 11.10 -6.07
CA TYR A 112 12.81 10.31 -6.56
C TYR A 112 12.27 9.02 -7.18
N GLN A 113 12.50 8.87 -8.48
CA GLN A 113 12.12 7.69 -9.26
C GLN A 113 13.36 6.86 -9.55
N PHE A 114 13.38 5.60 -9.09
CA PHE A 114 14.56 4.72 -9.18
C PHE A 114 15.86 5.41 -8.68
N GLY A 115 15.74 6.12 -7.55
CA GLY A 115 16.85 6.85 -6.92
C GLY A 115 17.24 8.17 -7.58
N GLN A 116 16.62 8.56 -8.70
CA GLN A 116 16.90 9.80 -9.40
C GLN A 116 15.77 10.82 -9.21
N PHE A 117 16.10 12.08 -8.91
CA PHE A 117 15.09 13.10 -8.71
C PHE A 117 14.37 13.46 -10.02
N ALA A 118 13.05 13.34 -10.04
CA ALA A 118 12.22 13.50 -11.24
C ALA A 118 11.60 14.91 -11.40
N GLY A 119 11.85 15.82 -10.45
CA GLY A 119 11.20 17.13 -10.43
C GLY A 119 9.71 17.05 -10.11
N GLN A 120 8.93 18.05 -10.55
CA GLN A 120 7.49 18.10 -10.28
C GLN A 120 6.74 16.96 -10.99
N LEU A 121 5.97 16.23 -10.20
CA LEU A 121 4.96 15.25 -10.58
C LEU A 121 3.57 15.82 -10.23
N GLY A 122 2.77 15.07 -9.47
CA GLY A 122 1.42 15.42 -9.07
C GLY A 122 0.38 14.43 -9.58
N ASP A 123 -0.86 14.67 -9.17
CA ASP A 123 -2.05 13.89 -9.51
C ASP A 123 -2.38 13.97 -11.01
N GLY A 124 -1.61 13.27 -11.85
CA GLY A 124 -1.62 13.44 -13.31
C GLY A 124 -2.82 12.83 -14.03
N ARG A 125 -3.60 12.00 -13.34
CA ARG A 125 -4.86 11.41 -13.85
C ARG A 125 -5.89 11.27 -12.75
N VAL A 126 -5.77 12.12 -11.74
CA VAL A 126 -6.35 11.92 -10.44
C VAL A 126 -7.01 13.23 -9.97
N VAL A 127 -8.24 13.12 -9.48
CA VAL A 127 -8.99 14.25 -8.93
C VAL A 127 -9.54 13.86 -7.56
N ASN A 128 -9.16 14.59 -6.53
CA ASN A 128 -9.68 14.48 -5.16
C ASN A 128 -11.04 15.17 -5.11
N LEU A 129 -12.03 14.53 -4.49
CA LEU A 129 -13.39 15.04 -4.43
C LEU A 129 -13.64 15.80 -3.13
N PHE A 130 -13.52 15.09 -2.01
CA PHE A 130 -13.82 15.56 -0.66
C PHE A 130 -13.40 14.51 0.36
N GLU A 131 -13.45 14.88 1.62
CA GLU A 131 -13.33 14.01 2.78
C GLU A 131 -14.71 13.64 3.34
N VAL A 132 -14.80 12.46 3.92
CA VAL A 132 -15.93 12.03 4.76
C VAL A 132 -15.41 11.42 6.06
N GLU A 133 -16.15 11.57 7.14
CA GLU A 133 -15.93 10.81 8.37
C GLU A 133 -16.70 9.49 8.29
N SER A 134 -16.01 8.40 8.60
CA SER A 134 -16.60 7.08 8.73
C SER A 134 -17.65 7.07 9.82
N ALA A 135 -18.88 6.69 9.47
CA ALA A 135 -19.96 6.53 10.46
C ALA A 135 -19.75 5.31 11.38
N ARG A 136 -18.73 4.49 11.12
CA ARG A 136 -18.39 3.29 11.91
C ARG A 136 -17.47 3.62 13.08
N ASP A 137 -16.40 4.37 12.83
CA ASP A 137 -15.31 4.59 13.80
C ASP A 137 -14.85 6.06 13.89
N GLY A 138 -15.45 6.97 13.11
CA GLY A 138 -15.10 8.39 13.09
C GLY A 138 -13.80 8.70 12.35
N GLN A 139 -13.13 7.71 11.75
CA GLN A 139 -11.93 7.95 10.95
C GLN A 139 -12.27 8.75 9.70
N ARG A 140 -11.50 9.81 9.42
CA ARG A 140 -11.65 10.59 8.19
C ARG A 140 -11.01 9.85 7.01
N TYR A 141 -11.67 9.91 5.85
CA TYR A 141 -11.19 9.38 4.58
C TYR A 141 -11.34 10.42 3.46
N GLU A 142 -10.25 10.67 2.73
CA GLU A 142 -10.21 11.44 1.49
C GLU A 142 -10.62 10.56 0.29
N LEU A 143 -11.69 10.93 -0.42
CA LEU A 143 -12.16 10.24 -1.62
C LEU A 143 -11.55 10.85 -2.87
N GLN A 144 -11.03 9.99 -3.74
CA GLN A 144 -10.26 10.38 -4.91
C GLN A 144 -10.60 9.52 -6.13
N LEU A 145 -10.69 10.12 -7.30
CA LEU A 145 -10.97 9.45 -8.57
C LEU A 145 -9.69 9.30 -9.39
N LYS A 146 -9.29 8.07 -9.69
CA LYS A 146 -8.20 7.77 -10.63
C LYS A 146 -8.76 7.43 -12.01
N GLY A 147 -8.21 8.02 -13.06
CA GLY A 147 -8.77 7.99 -14.42
C GLY A 147 -9.73 9.15 -14.76
N ALA A 148 -9.80 10.14 -13.86
CA ALA A 148 -10.76 11.24 -13.91
C ALA A 148 -10.53 12.24 -15.06
N GLY A 149 -9.40 12.18 -15.77
CA GLY A 149 -9.08 13.09 -16.86
C GLY A 149 -7.71 13.73 -16.74
N LEU A 150 -7.44 14.64 -17.68
CA LEU A 150 -6.22 15.43 -17.66
C LEU A 150 -6.26 16.43 -16.51
N THR A 151 -5.11 16.68 -15.92
CA THR A 151 -4.87 17.66 -14.87
C THR A 151 -3.61 18.46 -15.22
N PRO A 152 -3.27 19.51 -14.47
CA PRO A 152 -2.00 20.21 -14.66
C PRO A 152 -0.77 19.33 -14.45
N PHE A 153 -0.94 18.14 -13.87
CA PHE A 153 0.14 17.22 -13.55
C PHE A 153 0.25 16.04 -14.52
N SER A 154 -0.58 15.99 -15.58
CA SER A 154 -0.58 14.88 -16.53
C SER A 154 0.74 14.71 -17.30
N ARG A 155 1.61 15.72 -17.31
CA ARG A 155 2.87 15.73 -18.08
C ARG A 155 2.60 15.36 -19.55
N PHE A 156 3.02 14.16 -19.97
CA PHE A 156 2.85 13.65 -21.33
C PHE A 156 1.75 12.57 -21.43
N ALA A 157 1.11 12.22 -20.31
CA ALA A 157 0.07 11.20 -20.24
C ALA A 157 -1.30 11.74 -20.66
N ASP A 158 -2.21 10.82 -20.96
CA ASP A 158 -3.56 11.09 -21.48
C ASP A 158 -4.63 11.33 -20.41
N GLY A 159 -4.25 11.33 -19.12
CA GLY A 159 -5.18 11.54 -18.01
C GLY A 159 -6.17 10.37 -17.80
N LYS A 160 -5.92 9.20 -18.41
CA LYS A 160 -6.81 8.03 -18.34
C LYS A 160 -6.19 6.87 -17.56
N ALA A 161 -7.05 6.01 -17.03
CA ALA A 161 -6.68 4.73 -16.44
C ALA A 161 -7.31 3.61 -17.28
N LEU A 162 -6.56 2.54 -17.52
CA LEU A 162 -7.07 1.37 -18.25
C LEU A 162 -8.06 0.60 -17.35
N LEU A 163 -9.01 -0.10 -17.97
CA LEU A 163 -9.89 -1.01 -17.24
C LEU A 163 -9.08 -2.09 -16.52
N SER A 164 -8.07 -2.64 -17.19
CA SER A 164 -7.16 -3.67 -16.66
C SER A 164 -6.44 -3.21 -15.38
N SER A 165 -5.75 -2.07 -15.41
CA SER A 165 -5.08 -1.50 -14.23
C SER A 165 -6.07 -1.13 -13.12
N SER A 166 -7.26 -0.67 -13.49
CA SER A 166 -8.31 -0.27 -12.54
C SER A 166 -8.89 -1.46 -11.79
N ILE A 167 -9.11 -2.60 -12.46
CA ILE A 167 -9.54 -3.85 -11.83
C ILE A 167 -8.46 -4.34 -10.85
N ARG A 168 -7.19 -4.35 -11.28
CA ARG A 168 -6.07 -4.75 -10.42
C ARG A 168 -6.03 -3.93 -9.13
N GLU A 169 -6.06 -2.60 -9.25
CA GLU A 169 -6.05 -1.68 -8.11
C GLU A 169 -7.28 -1.85 -7.22
N PHE A 170 -8.49 -1.96 -7.80
CA PHE A 170 -9.72 -2.17 -7.04
C PHE A 170 -9.66 -3.44 -6.17
N VAL A 171 -9.17 -4.55 -6.74
CA VAL A 171 -9.09 -5.83 -6.03
C VAL A 171 -7.98 -5.83 -4.98
N ILE A 172 -6.77 -5.41 -5.33
CA ILE A 172 -5.62 -5.51 -4.42
C ILE A 172 -5.75 -4.58 -3.22
N SER A 173 -6.30 -3.36 -3.40
CA SER A 173 -6.52 -2.40 -2.32
C SER A 173 -7.34 -3.00 -1.18
N GLU A 174 -8.41 -3.72 -1.53
CA GLU A 174 -9.31 -4.31 -0.55
C GLU A 174 -8.76 -5.62 0.02
N ALA A 175 -8.09 -6.44 -0.82
CA ALA A 175 -7.48 -7.68 -0.37
C ALA A 175 -6.36 -7.44 0.66
N LEU A 176 -5.46 -6.48 0.40
CA LEU A 176 -4.41 -6.11 1.36
C LEU A 176 -5.00 -5.65 2.69
N SER A 177 -6.01 -4.78 2.64
CA SER A 177 -6.68 -4.31 3.86
C SER A 177 -7.34 -5.45 4.63
N ALA A 178 -7.90 -6.47 3.97
CA ALA A 178 -8.53 -7.60 4.62
C ALA A 178 -7.53 -8.62 5.19
N ILE A 179 -6.34 -8.74 4.59
CA ILE A 179 -5.19 -9.47 5.15
C ILE A 179 -4.60 -8.74 6.38
N GLY A 180 -4.89 -7.45 6.52
CA GLY A 180 -4.36 -6.61 7.60
C GLY A 180 -3.08 -5.87 7.22
N ILE A 181 -2.72 -5.84 5.93
CA ILE A 181 -1.65 -5.01 5.40
C ILE A 181 -2.20 -3.59 5.21
N PRO A 182 -1.62 -2.56 5.85
CA PRO A 182 -2.04 -1.17 5.64
C PRO A 182 -2.02 -0.82 4.15
N SER A 183 -3.17 -0.35 3.64
CA SER A 183 -3.38 -0.15 2.21
C SER A 183 -4.39 0.98 1.98
N THR A 184 -4.22 1.72 0.89
CA THR A 184 -5.33 2.53 0.34
C THR A 184 -6.47 1.61 -0.04
N ARG A 185 -7.69 2.12 0.04
CA ARG A 185 -8.92 1.35 -0.16
C ARG A 185 -9.59 1.74 -1.48
N ALA A 186 -10.44 0.88 -2.00
CA ALA A 186 -11.15 1.11 -3.25
C ALA A 186 -12.67 0.98 -3.05
N LEU A 187 -13.38 2.11 -3.19
CA LEU A 187 -14.82 2.18 -2.95
C LEU A 187 -15.62 1.65 -4.14
N ALA A 188 -15.27 2.04 -5.36
CA ALA A 188 -16.04 1.69 -6.55
C ALA A 188 -15.21 1.69 -7.83
N ILE A 189 -15.68 0.95 -8.84
CA ILE A 189 -15.09 0.93 -10.18
C ILE A 189 -16.18 1.10 -11.25
N THR A 190 -15.91 2.01 -12.19
CA THR A 190 -16.82 2.34 -13.30
C THR A 190 -16.07 2.25 -14.62
N ALA A 191 -16.53 1.41 -15.54
CA ALA A 191 -16.00 1.33 -16.89
C ALA A 191 -16.45 2.54 -17.72
N LEU A 192 -15.64 2.90 -18.71
CA LEU A 192 -15.92 3.96 -19.68
C LEU A 192 -15.97 3.36 -21.09
N PRO A 193 -17.09 2.74 -21.51
CA PRO A 193 -17.14 1.88 -22.72
C PRO A 193 -16.75 2.59 -24.03
N LYS A 194 -16.93 3.90 -24.09
CA LYS A 194 -16.59 4.76 -25.25
C LYS A 194 -15.28 5.56 -25.08
N THR A 195 -14.50 5.26 -24.05
CA THR A 195 -13.21 5.91 -23.78
C THR A 195 -12.10 4.88 -23.89
N TYR A 196 -11.12 5.17 -24.75
CA TYR A 196 -9.99 4.30 -25.02
C TYR A 196 -8.68 5.04 -24.74
N ALA A 197 -7.66 4.27 -24.37
CA ALA A 197 -6.28 4.70 -24.26
C ALA A 197 -5.39 3.71 -25.00
N MET A 198 -4.31 4.21 -25.57
CA MET A 198 -3.27 3.41 -26.20
C MET A 198 -2.13 3.23 -25.20
N ARG A 199 -1.76 1.97 -24.94
CA ARG A 199 -0.48 1.60 -24.32
C ARG A 199 0.23 0.63 -25.26
N ALA A 200 0.48 -0.62 -24.84
CA ALA A 200 0.90 -1.67 -25.75
C ALA A 200 -0.21 -2.04 -26.77
N ARG A 201 -1.48 -1.93 -26.35
CA ARG A 201 -2.67 -2.15 -27.19
C ARG A 201 -3.74 -1.08 -26.89
N HIS A 202 -4.75 -1.00 -27.75
CA HIS A 202 -5.93 -0.18 -27.49
C HIS A 202 -6.81 -0.85 -26.43
N GLU A 203 -7.03 -0.20 -25.30
CA GLU A 203 -7.84 -0.74 -24.21
C GLU A 203 -8.93 0.25 -23.78
N LYS A 204 -10.05 -0.29 -23.30
CA LYS A 204 -11.12 0.49 -22.65
C LYS A 204 -10.58 1.08 -21.35
N CYS A 205 -11.06 2.28 -21.02
CA CYS A 205 -10.70 2.96 -19.78
C CYS A 205 -11.72 2.72 -18.67
N ALA A 206 -11.33 3.04 -17.44
CA ALA A 206 -12.19 3.05 -16.27
C ALA A 206 -11.85 4.21 -15.33
N VAL A 207 -12.73 4.43 -14.36
CA VAL A 207 -12.48 5.25 -13.18
C VAL A 207 -12.58 4.36 -11.94
N VAL A 208 -11.59 4.49 -11.04
CA VAL A 208 -11.65 3.90 -9.70
C VAL A 208 -11.82 5.01 -8.68
N CYS A 209 -12.85 4.89 -7.84
CA CYS A 209 -13.00 5.69 -6.64
C CYS A 209 -12.19 5.05 -5.51
N ARG A 210 -11.14 5.73 -5.09
CA ARG A 210 -10.23 5.31 -4.02
C ARG A 210 -10.55 6.10 -2.76
N MET A 211 -10.19 5.54 -1.60
CA MET A 211 -10.25 6.24 -0.33
C MET A 211 -9.03 5.94 0.53
N ALA A 212 -8.55 6.94 1.26
CA ALA A 212 -7.45 6.81 2.20
C ALA A 212 -7.60 7.85 3.33
N PRO A 213 -7.08 7.60 4.55
CA PRO A 213 -7.01 8.62 5.59
C PRO A 213 -6.31 9.91 5.13
N THR A 214 -5.29 9.77 4.29
CA THR A 214 -4.69 10.87 3.56
C THR A 214 -3.96 10.38 2.30
N TRP A 215 -3.81 11.26 1.31
CA TRP A 215 -3.03 11.03 0.09
C TRP A 215 -1.63 11.66 0.12
N ILE A 216 -1.21 12.23 1.26
CA ILE A 216 0.16 12.75 1.44
C ILE A 216 1.18 11.63 1.28
N ARG A 217 2.23 11.92 0.50
CA ARG A 217 3.36 11.03 0.21
C ARG A 217 4.64 11.66 0.72
N ILE A 218 5.73 10.90 0.78
CA ILE A 218 7.08 11.48 0.95
C ILE A 218 7.37 12.47 -0.19
N GLY A 219 6.96 12.13 -1.42
CA GLY A 219 7.03 13.03 -2.58
C GLY A 219 6.36 14.39 -2.41
N THR A 220 5.41 14.54 -1.48
CA THR A 220 4.81 15.84 -1.17
C THR A 220 5.83 16.75 -0.48
N PHE A 221 6.70 16.21 0.37
CA PHE A 221 7.79 16.94 1.03
C PHE A 221 8.92 17.28 0.05
N ASP A 222 9.28 16.33 -0.82
CA ASP A 222 10.28 16.51 -1.89
C ASP A 222 9.97 17.78 -2.72
N LEU A 223 8.69 18.07 -2.95
CA LEU A 223 8.25 19.23 -3.72
C LEU A 223 8.64 20.55 -3.06
N TYR A 224 8.40 20.67 -1.76
CA TYR A 224 8.69 21.90 -1.00
C TYR A 224 10.19 22.11 -0.87
N LYS A 225 10.94 21.02 -0.64
CA LYS A 225 12.40 21.07 -0.62
C LYS A 225 12.96 21.54 -1.96
N TRP A 226 12.49 20.95 -3.07
CA TRP A 226 12.93 21.30 -4.42
C TRP A 226 12.63 22.75 -4.81
N ARG A 227 11.53 23.32 -4.30
CA ARG A 227 11.15 24.72 -4.54
C ARG A 227 11.81 25.71 -3.59
N GLU A 228 12.56 25.23 -2.60
CA GLU A 228 13.04 26.04 -1.48
C GLU A 228 11.87 26.76 -0.74
N ASP A 229 10.67 26.17 -0.77
CA ASP A 229 9.46 26.74 -0.17
C ASP A 229 9.36 26.30 1.30
N ARG A 230 10.17 26.96 2.12
CA ARG A 230 10.28 26.68 3.55
C ARG A 230 8.98 26.91 4.31
N LYS A 231 8.24 27.98 3.95
CA LYS A 231 6.95 28.28 4.57
C LYS A 231 5.95 27.16 4.29
N GLY A 232 5.86 26.74 3.03
CA GLY A 232 4.99 25.64 2.62
C GLY A 232 5.38 24.31 3.26
N LEU A 233 6.67 24.05 3.47
CA LEU A 233 7.16 22.88 4.20
C LEU A 233 6.66 22.88 5.66
N ILE A 234 6.75 24.01 6.36
CA ILE A 234 6.23 24.16 7.74
C ILE A 234 4.71 24.00 7.76
N GLU A 235 3.98 24.62 6.83
CA GLU A 235 2.52 24.47 6.68
C GLU A 235 2.13 22.99 6.47
N LEU A 236 2.84 22.27 5.60
CA LEU A 236 2.62 20.84 5.35
C LEU A 236 2.93 20.00 6.60
N SER A 237 4.06 20.23 7.27
CA SER A 237 4.42 19.49 8.48
C SER A 237 3.40 19.71 9.59
N ASN A 238 2.93 20.95 9.78
CA ASN A 238 1.88 21.25 10.75
C ASN A 238 0.55 20.60 10.37
N TYR A 239 0.16 20.63 9.08
CA TYR A 239 -1.02 19.90 8.60
C TYR A 239 -0.92 18.39 8.89
N VAL A 240 0.23 17.78 8.64
CA VAL A 240 0.44 16.36 8.93
C VAL A 240 0.33 16.08 10.43
N ILE A 241 0.93 16.91 11.28
CA ILE A 241 0.85 16.71 12.73
C ILE A 241 -0.58 16.92 13.26
N ASP A 242 -1.23 18.02 12.87
CA ASP A 242 -2.50 18.46 13.45
C ASP A 242 -3.70 17.75 12.85
N GLU A 243 -3.75 17.61 11.52
CA GLU A 243 -4.89 17.06 10.81
C GLU A 243 -4.73 15.57 10.52
N VAL A 244 -3.55 15.09 10.13
CA VAL A 244 -3.35 13.67 9.75
C VAL A 244 -3.10 12.79 10.98
N PHE A 245 -2.18 13.19 11.85
CA PHE A 245 -1.84 12.43 13.05
C PHE A 245 -2.65 12.86 14.28
N HIS A 246 -3.41 13.96 14.22
CA HIS A 246 -4.20 14.46 15.34
C HIS A 246 -3.39 14.65 16.62
N ASN A 247 -2.12 15.06 16.49
CA ASN A 247 -1.13 15.14 17.57
C ASN A 247 -0.84 13.83 18.32
N LYS A 248 -1.27 12.68 17.78
CA LYS A 248 -1.02 11.33 18.31
C LYS A 248 0.12 10.67 17.54
N MET A 249 1.33 10.89 18.00
CA MET A 249 2.56 10.40 17.36
C MET A 249 3.45 9.77 18.44
N VAL A 250 4.06 8.62 18.13
CA VAL A 250 4.92 7.89 19.06
C VAL A 250 4.14 7.48 20.33
N GLU A 251 2.86 7.11 20.17
CA GLU A 251 1.98 6.65 21.25
C GLU A 251 1.87 5.13 21.33
N ASP A 252 2.12 4.41 20.23
CA ASP A 252 2.22 2.95 20.25
C ASP A 252 3.38 2.52 21.15
N GLU A 253 3.11 1.64 22.11
CA GLU A 253 4.07 1.26 23.15
C GLU A 253 5.39 0.71 22.60
N GLN A 254 5.36 -0.03 21.49
CA GLN A 254 6.56 -0.53 20.84
C GLN A 254 7.35 0.62 20.21
N ILE A 255 6.68 1.49 19.44
CA ILE A 255 7.31 2.66 18.81
C ILE A 255 7.93 3.56 19.89
N LYS A 256 7.17 3.88 20.93
CA LYS A 256 7.62 4.70 22.04
C LYS A 256 8.84 4.12 22.73
N ARG A 257 8.81 2.82 23.05
CA ARG A 257 9.95 2.13 23.68
C ARG A 257 11.21 2.21 22.83
N GLU A 258 11.13 1.87 21.54
CA GLU A 258 12.31 1.88 20.66
C GLU A 258 12.87 3.29 20.47
N VAL A 259 12.01 4.30 20.30
CA VAL A 259 12.42 5.70 20.17
C VAL A 259 13.04 6.22 21.48
N GLU A 260 12.39 6.04 22.63
CA GLU A 260 12.90 6.51 23.92
C GLU A 260 14.23 5.83 24.30
N GLN A 261 14.39 4.54 23.99
CA GLN A 261 15.62 3.82 24.24
C GLN A 261 16.81 4.42 23.47
N GLU A 262 16.63 4.79 22.20
CA GLU A 262 17.74 5.37 21.42
C GLU A 262 17.97 6.86 21.73
N ILE A 263 16.90 7.62 21.96
CA ILE A 263 16.97 9.05 22.27
C ILE A 263 17.64 9.32 23.63
N SER A 264 17.35 8.49 24.64
CA SER A 264 17.96 8.61 25.98
C SER A 264 19.49 8.44 25.97
N LYS A 265 20.04 7.64 25.06
CA LYS A 265 21.51 7.48 24.88
C LYS A 265 22.21 8.75 24.40
N HIS A 266 21.46 9.68 23.80
CA HIS A 266 21.98 10.87 23.14
C HIS A 266 21.58 12.18 23.84
N ASN A 267 20.83 12.10 24.94
CA ASN A 267 20.33 13.27 25.69
C ASN A 267 19.55 14.27 24.82
N ILE A 268 18.77 13.76 23.86
CA ILE A 268 17.94 14.57 22.96
C ILE A 268 16.54 14.71 23.55
N THR A 269 15.98 15.92 23.54
CA THR A 269 14.55 16.12 23.78
C THR A 269 13.84 16.23 22.43
N LEU A 270 12.80 15.42 22.23
CA LEU A 270 12.04 15.37 20.98
C LEU A 270 11.11 16.57 20.83
N THR A 271 11.19 17.24 19.70
CA THR A 271 10.22 18.24 19.22
C THR A 271 9.02 17.54 18.57
N ARG A 272 7.99 18.32 18.22
CA ARG A 272 6.85 17.79 17.45
C ARG A 272 7.25 17.27 16.05
N TYR A 273 8.24 17.88 15.42
CA TYR A 273 8.71 17.47 14.09
C TYR A 273 9.53 16.18 14.16
N ASP A 274 10.32 15.99 15.22
CA ASP A 274 11.01 14.71 15.43
C ASP A 274 9.98 13.58 15.61
N LYS A 275 8.95 13.81 16.43
CA LYS A 275 7.87 12.83 16.65
C LYS A 275 7.12 12.49 15.36
N MET A 276 6.84 13.49 14.52
CA MET A 276 6.25 13.29 13.20
C MET A 276 7.15 12.38 12.34
N TYR A 277 8.45 12.66 12.28
CA TYR A 277 9.39 11.87 11.50
C TYR A 277 9.48 10.42 12.01
N PHE A 278 9.63 10.23 13.33
CA PHE A 278 9.67 8.89 13.93
C PHE A 278 8.36 8.10 13.72
N GLU A 279 7.21 8.76 13.79
CA GLU A 279 5.91 8.13 13.52
C GLU A 279 5.83 7.63 12.06
N ILE A 280 6.26 8.44 11.09
CA ILE A 280 6.28 8.07 9.67
C ILE A 280 7.23 6.89 9.42
N VAL A 281 8.42 6.94 10.02
CA VAL A 281 9.43 5.87 9.95
C VAL A 281 8.87 4.56 10.49
N ALA A 282 8.28 4.61 11.67
CA ALA A 282 7.75 3.43 12.34
C ALA A 282 6.59 2.78 11.57
N ARG A 283 5.64 3.58 11.06
CA ARG A 283 4.52 3.04 10.25
C ARG A 283 4.98 2.35 8.98
N ASN A 284 6.01 2.89 8.33
CA ASN A 284 6.60 2.28 7.15
C ASN A 284 7.35 0.99 7.51
N ALA A 285 8.13 0.95 8.60
CA ALA A 285 8.80 -0.27 9.08
C ALA A 285 7.82 -1.43 9.31
N LYS A 286 6.72 -1.18 10.04
CA LYS A 286 5.68 -2.19 10.33
C LYS A 286 5.00 -2.69 9.05
N THR A 287 4.74 -1.81 8.09
CA THR A 287 4.12 -2.20 6.81
C THR A 287 5.06 -3.03 5.95
N VAL A 288 6.34 -2.66 5.88
CA VAL A 288 7.35 -3.43 5.15
C VAL A 288 7.52 -4.82 5.75
N ALA A 289 7.48 -4.97 7.08
CA ALA A 289 7.49 -6.27 7.73
C ALA A 289 6.31 -7.14 7.25
N LEU A 290 5.10 -6.58 7.18
CA LEU A 290 3.93 -7.27 6.65
C LEU A 290 4.08 -7.66 5.18
N TRP A 291 4.61 -6.77 4.33
CA TRP A 291 4.90 -7.11 2.93
C TRP A 291 5.83 -8.32 2.82
N HIS A 292 6.91 -8.34 3.60
CA HIS A 292 7.85 -9.46 3.63
C HIS A 292 7.20 -10.75 4.11
N VAL A 293 6.48 -10.69 5.22
CA VAL A 293 5.82 -11.85 5.82
C VAL A 293 4.85 -12.51 4.86
N TYR A 294 4.12 -11.73 4.05
CA TYR A 294 3.09 -12.24 3.13
C TYR A 294 3.58 -12.44 1.69
N GLY A 295 4.85 -12.12 1.41
CA GLY A 295 5.42 -12.20 0.06
C GLY A 295 4.77 -11.21 -0.90
N PHE A 296 4.39 -10.02 -0.43
CA PHE A 296 3.81 -8.97 -1.28
C PHE A 296 4.89 -7.99 -1.75
N LEU A 297 4.91 -7.70 -3.05
CA LEU A 297 5.74 -6.67 -3.66
C LEU A 297 4.82 -5.60 -4.25
N ASN A 298 5.02 -4.34 -3.85
CA ASN A 298 4.31 -3.21 -4.47
C ASN A 298 4.82 -2.95 -5.91
N GLY A 299 6.14 -3.09 -6.12
CA GLY A 299 6.80 -3.03 -7.42
C GLY A 299 7.41 -1.67 -7.81
N VAL A 300 6.87 -0.55 -7.32
CA VAL A 300 7.42 0.80 -7.59
C VAL A 300 7.46 1.63 -6.31
N LEU A 301 8.57 1.52 -5.59
CA LEU A 301 8.77 2.17 -4.29
C LEU A 301 9.51 3.50 -4.42
N ASN A 302 9.04 4.36 -5.32
CA ASN A 302 9.51 5.74 -5.40
C ASN A 302 9.03 6.55 -4.18
N THR A 303 9.66 7.69 -3.88
CA THR A 303 9.20 8.56 -2.78
C THR A 303 7.80 9.12 -3.03
N ASP A 304 7.40 9.33 -4.29
CA ASP A 304 6.04 9.74 -4.66
C ASP A 304 5.00 8.63 -4.46
N ASN A 305 5.40 7.37 -4.31
CA ASN A 305 4.50 6.25 -4.01
C ASN A 305 4.59 5.77 -2.55
N THR A 306 5.34 6.47 -1.70
CA THR A 306 5.50 6.09 -0.28
C THR A 306 4.62 6.97 0.59
N SER A 307 3.62 6.37 1.23
CA SER A 307 2.71 7.09 2.13
C SER A 307 3.39 7.47 3.45
N ILE A 308 3.09 8.67 3.95
CA ILE A 308 3.52 9.08 5.29
C ILE A 308 2.81 8.30 6.41
N THR A 309 1.71 7.63 6.10
CA THR A 309 0.97 6.81 7.08
C THR A 309 1.29 5.33 6.97
N GLY A 310 2.29 4.95 6.15
CA GLY A 310 2.67 3.56 5.91
C GLY A 310 1.66 2.79 5.06
N LEU A 311 0.74 3.44 4.35
CA LEU A 311 -0.20 2.74 3.48
C LEU A 311 0.49 2.24 2.20
N SER A 312 0.22 0.99 1.84
CA SER A 312 0.42 0.47 0.49
C SER A 312 -0.44 1.27 -0.48
N MET A 313 0.18 1.88 -1.49
CA MET A 313 -0.54 2.75 -2.43
C MET A 313 0.04 2.66 -3.85
N ASP A 314 -0.71 3.25 -4.80
CA ASP A 314 -0.37 3.36 -6.22
C ASP A 314 0.05 2.04 -6.88
N PHE A 315 -0.88 1.09 -6.82
CA PHE A 315 -0.75 -0.25 -7.40
C PHE A 315 -0.58 -0.23 -8.92
N GLY A 316 0.66 -0.43 -9.37
CA GLY A 316 1.02 -0.65 -10.76
C GLY A 316 1.43 -2.10 -10.99
N PRO A 317 2.73 -2.41 -11.11
CA PRO A 317 3.24 -3.76 -11.30
C PRO A 317 3.46 -4.48 -9.96
N PHE A 318 2.42 -4.58 -9.12
CA PHE A 318 2.51 -5.33 -7.87
C PHE A 318 2.47 -6.85 -8.13
N ALA A 319 2.86 -7.63 -7.13
CA ALA A 319 2.63 -9.07 -7.13
C ALA A 319 2.56 -9.62 -5.69
N PHE A 320 1.72 -10.63 -5.49
CA PHE A 320 2.01 -11.63 -4.48
C PHE A 320 2.96 -12.66 -5.08
N MET A 321 4.06 -12.91 -4.39
CA MET A 321 5.08 -13.88 -4.76
C MET A 321 4.45 -15.26 -4.93
N GLU A 322 4.66 -15.88 -6.10
CA GLU A 322 4.25 -17.25 -6.39
C GLU A 322 5.16 -18.20 -5.61
N TYR A 323 6.43 -18.33 -6.00
CA TYR A 323 7.44 -19.11 -5.29
C TYR A 323 8.47 -18.17 -4.65
N PHE A 324 9.11 -18.62 -3.57
CA PHE A 324 10.10 -17.81 -2.88
C PHE A 324 11.33 -17.53 -3.75
N ASP A 325 11.53 -16.26 -4.09
CA ASP A 325 12.74 -15.77 -4.75
C ASP A 325 13.09 -14.39 -4.18
N PRO A 326 14.16 -14.29 -3.36
CA PRO A 326 14.62 -13.01 -2.81
C PRO A 326 14.96 -11.96 -3.88
N ASN A 327 15.35 -12.39 -5.08
CA ASN A 327 15.75 -11.51 -6.17
C ASN A 327 14.59 -11.14 -7.11
N TYR A 328 13.39 -11.68 -6.87
CA TYR A 328 12.23 -11.37 -7.68
C TYR A 328 11.86 -9.89 -7.59
N THR A 329 11.63 -9.27 -8.74
CA THR A 329 11.00 -7.95 -8.86
C THR A 329 9.76 -8.11 -9.74
N SER A 330 8.65 -7.54 -9.30
CA SER A 330 7.39 -7.59 -10.03
C SER A 330 7.33 -6.57 -11.17
N ASN A 331 8.25 -5.61 -11.18
CA ASN A 331 8.34 -4.58 -12.21
C ASN A 331 9.37 -4.95 -13.28
N HIS A 332 8.90 -5.17 -14.52
CA HIS A 332 9.76 -5.44 -15.67
C HIS A 332 10.74 -4.31 -16.03
N ASP A 333 10.43 -3.07 -15.65
CA ASP A 333 11.30 -1.91 -15.86
C ASP A 333 12.41 -1.77 -14.79
N ASP A 334 12.34 -2.57 -13.71
CA ASP A 334 13.32 -2.57 -12.62
C ASP A 334 14.52 -3.46 -12.94
N HIS A 335 15.29 -3.06 -13.96
CA HIS A 335 16.46 -3.83 -14.43
C HIS A 335 17.58 -3.94 -13.38
N THR A 336 17.69 -2.95 -12.48
CA THR A 336 18.69 -2.93 -11.39
C THR A 336 18.22 -3.70 -10.16
N ARG A 337 16.98 -4.19 -10.15
CA ARG A 337 16.34 -4.89 -9.02
C ARG A 337 16.34 -4.03 -7.75
N MET A 338 16.21 -2.71 -7.91
CA MET A 338 16.14 -1.77 -6.80
C MET A 338 14.93 -2.05 -5.90
N TYR A 339 13.84 -2.55 -6.49
CA TYR A 339 12.58 -2.87 -5.82
C TYR A 339 12.31 -4.38 -5.77
N SER A 340 13.36 -5.21 -5.82
CA SER A 340 13.20 -6.63 -5.55
C SER A 340 12.72 -6.91 -4.13
N PHE A 341 12.22 -8.12 -3.90
CA PHE A 341 11.74 -8.54 -2.59
C PHE A 341 12.79 -8.31 -1.48
N ALA A 342 14.04 -8.77 -1.68
CA ALA A 342 15.11 -8.58 -0.69
C ALA A 342 15.50 -7.10 -0.49
N ASN A 343 15.37 -6.25 -1.52
CA ASN A 343 15.77 -4.84 -1.46
C ASN A 343 14.67 -3.90 -0.96
N THR A 344 13.43 -4.39 -0.80
CA THR A 344 12.28 -3.60 -0.35
C THR A 344 12.53 -2.84 0.96
N PRO A 345 13.15 -3.42 2.02
CA PRO A 345 13.41 -2.69 3.26
C PRO A 345 14.41 -1.54 3.06
N SER A 346 15.46 -1.77 2.28
CA SER A 346 16.46 -0.75 1.96
C SER A 346 15.90 0.36 1.07
N ALA A 347 15.02 0.02 0.13
CA ALA A 347 14.36 0.99 -0.74
C ALA A 347 13.44 1.94 0.05
N ILE A 348 12.65 1.41 1.00
CA ILE A 348 11.84 2.24 1.88
C ILE A 348 12.71 3.07 2.84
N TRP A 349 13.79 2.50 3.37
CA TRP A 349 14.74 3.27 4.18
C TRP A 349 15.35 4.44 3.38
N PHE A 350 15.73 4.23 2.12
CA PHE A 350 16.18 5.31 1.25
C PHE A 350 15.14 6.44 1.15
N ASN A 351 13.86 6.11 0.98
CA ASN A 351 12.79 7.10 0.93
C ASN A 351 12.63 7.85 2.26
N LEU A 352 12.74 7.16 3.39
CA LEU A 352 12.68 7.77 4.72
C LEU A 352 13.88 8.69 5.00
N VAL A 353 15.07 8.36 4.48
CA VAL A 353 16.21 9.28 4.51
C VAL A 353 15.92 10.53 3.68
N LYS A 354 15.30 10.41 2.50
CA LYS A 354 14.88 11.58 1.70
C LYS A 354 13.88 12.46 2.43
N LEU A 355 12.90 11.87 3.10
CA LEU A 355 12.02 12.63 3.99
C LEU A 355 12.81 13.37 5.08
N GLY A 356 13.77 12.70 5.74
CA GLY A 356 14.63 13.31 6.75
C GLY A 356 15.46 14.48 6.21
N GLU A 357 15.98 14.38 4.98
CA GLU A 357 16.67 15.46 4.27
C GLU A 357 15.73 16.64 3.94
N ASP A 358 14.49 16.35 3.53
CA ASP A 358 13.48 17.37 3.21
C ASP A 358 13.12 18.19 4.46
N VAL A 359 12.93 17.52 5.61
CA VAL A 359 12.57 18.17 6.88
C VAL A 359 13.77 18.51 7.76
N ALA A 360 15.00 18.45 7.24
CA ALA A 360 16.23 18.58 8.02
C ALA A 360 16.31 19.89 8.83
N GLU A 361 15.75 20.99 8.33
CA GLU A 361 15.70 22.25 9.08
C GLU A 361 14.74 22.18 10.28
N LEU A 362 13.69 21.38 10.21
CA LEU A 362 12.69 21.24 11.27
C LEU A 362 13.16 20.25 12.36
N ILE A 363 13.77 19.13 11.95
CA ILE A 363 14.38 18.17 12.87
C ILE A 363 15.81 18.56 13.29
N GLY A 364 16.40 19.57 12.66
CA GLY A 364 17.66 20.16 13.07
C GLY A 364 17.49 21.18 14.19
N ALA A 365 16.34 21.83 14.26
CA ALA A 365 16.00 22.78 15.32
C ALA A 365 15.49 22.03 16.56
N ASP A 366 16.13 22.23 17.70
CA ASP A 366 15.54 21.88 18.98
C ASP A 366 14.50 22.92 19.42
N GLN A 367 13.86 22.66 20.56
CA GLN A 367 12.77 23.50 21.04
C GLN A 367 13.18 24.97 21.23
N GLU A 368 14.42 25.21 21.69
CA GLU A 368 14.96 26.56 21.86
C GLU A 368 14.96 27.34 20.54
N LEU A 369 15.42 26.72 19.44
CA LEU A 369 15.43 27.34 18.12
C LEU A 369 14.04 27.47 17.52
N LEU A 370 13.16 26.47 17.71
CA LEU A 370 11.78 26.51 17.22
C LEU A 370 10.95 27.63 17.88
N ASP A 371 11.25 27.99 19.12
CA ASP A 371 10.57 29.05 19.86
C ASP A 371 11.06 30.46 19.49
N VAL A 372 12.11 30.58 18.68
CA VAL A 372 12.58 31.89 18.18
C VAL A 372 11.56 32.43 17.18
N PRO A 373 10.99 33.64 17.38
CA PRO A 373 9.98 34.21 16.47
C PRO A 373 10.41 34.30 15.00
N ASP A 374 11.71 34.53 14.76
CA ASP A 374 12.28 34.62 13.42
C ASP A 374 12.60 33.26 12.79
N PHE A 375 12.40 32.13 13.51
CA PHE A 375 12.72 30.81 12.97
C PHE A 375 11.98 30.56 11.67
N GLU A 376 10.70 30.96 11.54
CA GLU A 376 9.93 30.82 10.31
C GLU A 376 10.45 31.69 9.16
N ALA A 377 11.08 32.83 9.46
CA ALA A 377 11.61 33.75 8.47
C ALA A 377 12.90 33.24 7.80
N GLY A 378 13.66 32.36 8.46
CA GLY A 378 14.84 31.73 7.88
C GLY A 378 15.82 31.19 8.92
N ILE A 379 16.86 30.51 8.44
CA ILE A 379 17.93 29.94 9.28
C ILE A 379 19.11 30.92 9.37
N LYS A 380 19.54 31.26 10.60
CA LYS A 380 20.73 32.08 10.83
C LYS A 380 22.00 31.23 10.72
N GLN A 381 23.07 31.84 10.22
CA GLN A 381 24.35 31.15 9.99
C GLN A 381 24.92 30.53 11.28
N GLU A 382 24.73 31.18 12.44
CA GLU A 382 25.17 30.64 13.73
C GLU A 382 24.41 29.38 14.19
N TRP A 383 23.25 29.08 13.62
CA TRP A 383 22.46 27.88 13.98
C TRP A 383 22.86 26.66 13.15
N THR A 384 23.38 26.89 11.94
CA THR A 384 23.56 25.88 10.90
C THR A 384 24.34 24.66 11.36
N GLU A 385 25.48 24.84 12.05
CA GLU A 385 26.33 23.72 12.48
C GLU A 385 25.60 22.82 13.51
N ARG A 386 24.98 23.42 14.53
CA ARG A 386 24.18 22.71 15.55
C ARG A 386 23.02 21.97 14.90
N MET A 387 22.32 22.62 13.96
CA MET A 387 21.16 22.03 13.27
C MET A 387 21.54 20.85 12.38
N ILE A 388 22.63 20.96 11.61
CA ILE A 388 23.13 19.86 10.77
C ILE A 388 23.50 18.65 11.65
N GLN A 389 24.24 18.87 12.74
CA GLN A 389 24.63 17.80 13.65
C GLN A 389 23.40 17.11 14.28
N ARG A 390 22.40 17.89 14.72
CA ARG A 390 21.17 17.36 15.29
C ARG A 390 20.35 16.58 14.27
N ALA A 391 20.11 17.14 13.08
CA ALA A 391 19.33 16.48 12.03
C ALA A 391 19.99 15.16 11.61
N GLY A 392 21.30 15.16 11.39
CA GLY A 392 22.07 13.95 11.07
C GLY A 392 21.92 12.88 12.16
N LYS A 393 21.98 13.28 13.44
CA LYS A 393 21.81 12.35 14.56
C LYS A 393 20.37 11.82 14.67
N ILE A 394 19.34 12.64 14.43
CA ILE A 394 17.94 12.17 14.39
C ILE A 394 17.72 11.15 13.27
N ILE A 395 18.27 11.40 12.07
CA ILE A 395 18.18 10.47 10.93
C ILE A 395 18.90 9.15 11.24
N GLU A 396 20.09 9.21 11.85
CA GLU A 396 20.83 8.02 12.30
C GLU A 396 20.01 7.18 13.28
N ILE A 397 19.43 7.82 14.31
CA ILE A 397 18.57 7.16 15.31
C ILE A 397 17.33 6.55 14.65
N ALA A 398 16.70 7.27 13.71
CA ALA A 398 15.56 6.75 12.96
C ALA A 398 15.90 5.49 12.16
N GLY A 399 17.13 5.36 11.66
CA GLY A 399 17.60 4.15 10.99
C GLY A 399 17.62 2.95 11.93
N THR A 400 18.16 3.13 13.14
CA THR A 400 18.15 2.10 14.17
C THR A 400 16.72 1.73 14.59
N VAL A 401 15.83 2.72 14.76
CA VAL A 401 14.41 2.46 15.09
C VAL A 401 13.70 1.70 13.97
N TYR A 402 13.93 2.09 12.71
CA TYR A 402 13.37 1.42 11.54
C TYR A 402 13.77 -0.06 11.50
N GLU A 403 15.07 -0.35 11.62
CA GLU A 403 15.61 -1.71 11.58
C GLU A 403 15.01 -2.59 12.67
N LYS A 404 15.00 -2.10 13.92
CA LYS A 404 14.43 -2.85 15.05
C LYS A 404 12.95 -3.13 14.88
N LEU A 405 12.16 -2.11 14.54
CA LEU A 405 10.71 -2.28 14.37
C LEU A 405 10.40 -3.26 13.23
N PHE A 406 11.13 -3.16 12.11
CA PHE A 406 10.99 -4.10 11.00
C PHE A 406 11.32 -5.52 11.43
N MET A 407 12.48 -5.74 12.06
CA MET A 407 12.95 -7.09 12.43
C MET A 407 12.07 -7.73 13.51
N ASP A 408 11.65 -6.98 14.53
CA ASP A 408 10.78 -7.45 15.60
C ASP A 408 9.42 -7.89 15.06
N ASP A 409 8.79 -7.04 14.24
CA ASP A 409 7.47 -7.34 13.68
C ASP A 409 7.57 -8.47 12.65
N TYR A 410 8.61 -8.49 11.82
CA TYR A 410 8.86 -9.57 10.87
C TYR A 410 8.98 -10.92 11.58
N LEU A 411 9.86 -11.03 12.59
CA LEU A 411 10.08 -12.26 13.36
C LEU A 411 8.80 -12.71 14.07
N LYS A 412 8.13 -11.77 14.75
CA LYS A 412 6.86 -12.05 15.44
C LYS A 412 5.81 -12.59 14.49
N LEU A 413 5.61 -11.94 13.35
CA LEU A 413 4.57 -12.30 12.39
C LEU A 413 4.88 -13.62 11.67
N VAL A 414 6.11 -13.86 11.23
CA VAL A 414 6.46 -15.15 10.59
C VAL A 414 6.37 -16.32 11.58
N CYS A 415 6.74 -16.12 12.85
CA CYS A 415 6.52 -17.11 13.91
C CYS A 415 5.02 -17.39 14.13
N GLN A 416 4.18 -16.35 14.08
CA GLN A 416 2.72 -16.54 14.12
C GLN A 416 2.20 -17.35 12.93
N ARG A 417 2.73 -17.13 11.71
CA ARG A 417 2.34 -17.90 10.51
C ARG A 417 2.66 -19.38 10.62
N ILE A 418 3.72 -19.76 11.33
CA ILE A 418 4.05 -21.17 11.60
C ILE A 418 3.45 -21.68 12.93
N GLY A 419 2.85 -20.78 13.72
CA GLY A 419 2.08 -21.08 14.93
C GLY A 419 2.89 -21.16 16.23
N ILE A 420 4.10 -20.60 16.28
CA ILE A 420 4.98 -20.59 17.47
C ILE A 420 5.15 -19.16 18.03
N SER A 421 5.66 -19.04 19.25
CA SER A 421 6.11 -17.74 19.79
C SER A 421 7.55 -17.47 19.37
N PRO A 422 7.95 -16.21 19.09
CA PRO A 422 9.31 -15.91 18.66
C PRO A 422 10.34 -16.13 19.77
N ARG A 423 11.53 -16.61 19.39
CA ARG A 423 12.77 -16.65 20.20
C ARG A 423 13.95 -16.16 19.36
N ASP A 424 14.98 -15.63 20.02
CA ASP A 424 16.18 -15.10 19.36
C ASP A 424 16.88 -16.12 18.45
N THR A 425 16.84 -17.42 18.80
CA THR A 425 17.47 -18.48 18.00
C THR A 425 16.65 -18.92 16.79
N ASP A 426 15.34 -18.59 16.73
CA ASP A 426 14.44 -19.11 15.70
C ASP A 426 14.80 -18.61 14.30
N HIS A 427 15.46 -17.45 14.17
CA HIS A 427 15.94 -16.94 12.90
C HIS A 427 16.86 -17.95 12.18
N THR A 428 17.79 -18.56 12.91
CA THR A 428 18.76 -19.50 12.36
C THR A 428 18.24 -20.93 12.43
N GLU A 429 17.62 -21.32 13.55
CA GLU A 429 17.23 -22.71 13.79
C GLU A 429 15.98 -23.14 13.02
N ILE A 430 15.07 -22.20 12.73
CA ILE A 430 13.76 -22.51 12.13
C ILE A 430 13.58 -21.79 10.79
N LEU A 431 13.76 -20.47 10.77
CA LEU A 431 13.45 -19.68 9.58
C LEU A 431 14.45 -19.92 8.44
N GLY A 432 15.74 -20.03 8.74
CA GLY A 432 16.77 -20.39 7.75
C GLY A 432 16.44 -21.67 6.98
N PRO A 433 16.27 -22.82 7.67
CA PRO A 433 15.84 -24.07 7.03
C PRO A 433 14.51 -23.95 6.30
N MET A 434 13.51 -23.25 6.87
CA MET A 434 12.21 -23.04 6.23
C MET A 434 12.34 -22.31 4.87
N PHE A 435 13.12 -21.23 4.82
CA PHE A 435 13.34 -20.48 3.58
C PHE A 435 14.13 -21.28 2.55
N GLU A 436 15.04 -22.15 2.98
CA GLU A 436 15.68 -23.10 2.06
C GLU A 436 14.66 -24.06 1.46
N MET A 437 13.71 -24.56 2.24
CA MET A 437 12.64 -25.44 1.71
C MET A 437 11.74 -24.71 0.72
N LEU A 438 11.36 -23.46 1.03
CA LEU A 438 10.60 -22.61 0.11
C LEU A 438 11.35 -22.38 -1.21
N ARG A 439 12.66 -22.14 -1.14
CA ARG A 439 13.54 -21.95 -2.31
C ARG A 439 13.66 -23.21 -3.15
N ALA A 440 13.95 -24.34 -2.50
CA ALA A 440 14.23 -25.61 -3.16
C ALA A 440 12.98 -26.24 -3.79
N THR A 441 11.86 -26.26 -3.06
CA THR A 441 10.60 -26.88 -3.54
C THR A 441 9.88 -26.04 -4.58
N LYS A 442 10.11 -24.72 -4.61
CA LYS A 442 9.30 -23.74 -5.36
C LYS A 442 7.80 -23.92 -5.15
N ILE A 443 7.41 -24.38 -3.97
CA ILE A 443 6.00 -24.37 -3.55
C ILE A 443 5.47 -22.93 -3.53
N ASP A 444 4.15 -22.76 -3.72
CA ASP A 444 3.56 -21.45 -3.52
C ASP A 444 3.86 -20.94 -2.10
N TYR A 445 4.35 -19.71 -2.03
CA TYR A 445 4.86 -19.09 -0.81
C TYR A 445 3.81 -19.11 0.30
N ASN A 446 2.54 -18.83 -0.01
CA ASN A 446 1.47 -18.81 0.97
C ASN A 446 0.88 -20.21 1.21
N ASP A 447 0.88 -21.08 0.20
CA ASP A 447 0.48 -22.48 0.36
C ASP A 447 1.36 -23.24 1.35
N PHE A 448 2.67 -22.96 1.40
CA PHE A 448 3.56 -23.55 2.40
C PHE A 448 3.01 -23.37 3.83
N PHE A 449 2.63 -22.14 4.20
CA PHE A 449 2.10 -21.86 5.53
C PHE A 449 0.71 -22.47 5.75
N LYS A 450 -0.14 -22.52 4.71
CA LYS A 450 -1.45 -23.20 4.76
C LYS A 450 -1.32 -24.71 4.97
N ILE A 451 -0.31 -25.34 4.40
CA ILE A 451 -0.04 -26.77 4.62
C ILE A 451 0.52 -26.95 6.03
N LEU A 452 1.55 -26.16 6.38
CA LEU A 452 2.24 -26.29 7.66
C LEU A 452 1.29 -26.13 8.85
N GLN A 453 0.33 -25.21 8.82
CA GLN A 453 -0.62 -25.01 9.93
C GLN A 453 -1.52 -26.23 10.24
N HIS A 454 -1.66 -27.19 9.30
CA HIS A 454 -2.49 -28.39 9.46
C HIS A 454 -1.69 -29.67 9.74
N VAL A 455 -0.34 -29.60 9.75
CA VAL A 455 0.51 -30.75 10.08
C VAL A 455 0.29 -31.18 11.56
N PRO A 456 -0.09 -32.45 11.83
CA PRO A 456 -0.37 -32.91 13.19
C PRO A 456 0.92 -33.34 13.92
N LEU A 457 1.55 -32.42 14.64
CA LEU A 457 2.85 -32.63 15.27
C LEU A 457 2.78 -33.39 16.60
N GLU A 458 1.64 -33.39 17.31
CA GLU A 458 1.49 -34.10 18.60
C GLU A 458 1.55 -35.63 18.43
N LYS A 459 1.11 -36.13 17.28
CA LYS A 459 1.09 -37.56 16.98
C LYS A 459 2.45 -38.02 16.44
N LYS A 460 2.66 -39.33 16.38
CA LYS A 460 3.79 -39.89 15.62
C LYS A 460 3.63 -39.46 14.17
N LEU A 461 4.53 -38.60 13.70
CA LEU A 461 4.52 -38.09 12.34
C LEU A 461 5.04 -39.16 11.38
N ASP A 462 4.33 -39.37 10.28
CA ASP A 462 4.92 -39.98 9.09
C ASP A 462 5.70 -38.88 8.36
N TYR A 463 7.00 -38.79 8.65
CA TYR A 463 7.86 -37.76 8.09
C TYR A 463 7.94 -37.80 6.57
N GLU A 464 7.88 -38.99 5.97
CA GLU A 464 7.92 -39.14 4.50
C GLU A 464 6.64 -38.58 3.89
N ALA A 465 5.48 -39.11 4.31
CA ALA A 465 4.19 -38.68 3.78
C ALA A 465 3.91 -37.18 4.05
N THR A 466 4.39 -36.66 5.18
CA THR A 466 4.25 -35.23 5.51
C THR A 466 5.17 -34.36 4.65
N ALA A 467 6.42 -34.78 4.40
CA ALA A 467 7.34 -34.05 3.54
C ALA A 467 6.81 -33.98 2.10
N GLU A 468 6.20 -35.05 1.58
CA GLU A 468 5.61 -35.06 0.24
C GLU A 468 4.52 -33.99 0.02
N LEU A 469 3.83 -33.54 1.08
CA LEU A 469 2.84 -32.46 0.99
C LEU A 469 3.45 -31.13 0.53
N PHE A 470 4.74 -30.90 0.80
CA PHE A 470 5.44 -29.66 0.47
C PHE A 470 6.10 -29.70 -0.91
N ILE A 471 5.98 -30.80 -1.65
CA ILE A 471 6.52 -30.93 -3.00
C ILE A 471 5.39 -30.73 -4.01
N PRO A 472 5.40 -29.66 -4.82
CA PRO A 472 4.36 -29.42 -5.82
C PRO A 472 4.25 -30.56 -6.83
N LYS A 473 3.05 -30.77 -7.39
CA LYS A 473 2.81 -31.85 -8.37
C LYS A 473 3.63 -31.66 -9.65
N ASN A 474 3.89 -30.42 -9.99
CA ASN A 474 4.68 -29.99 -11.16
C ASN A 474 6.14 -29.68 -10.79
N PHE A 475 6.64 -30.17 -9.65
CA PHE A 475 8.02 -29.98 -9.22
C PHE A 475 9.01 -30.40 -10.32
N GLN A 476 9.98 -29.53 -10.60
CA GLN A 476 11.05 -29.75 -11.57
C GLN A 476 12.39 -29.80 -10.83
N GLU A 477 13.15 -30.87 -11.05
CA GLU A 477 14.46 -31.02 -10.44
C GLU A 477 15.44 -29.96 -10.99
N ASP A 478 16.26 -29.41 -10.10
CA ASP A 478 17.35 -28.51 -10.45
C ASP A 478 18.68 -29.14 -10.03
N LEU A 479 19.30 -29.82 -11.00
CA LEU A 479 20.56 -30.54 -10.80
C LEU A 479 21.75 -29.61 -10.53
N VAL A 480 21.65 -28.32 -10.86
CA VAL A 480 22.73 -27.34 -10.62
C VAL A 480 22.80 -27.00 -9.14
N ASN A 481 21.64 -26.89 -8.50
CA ASN A 481 21.51 -26.61 -7.07
C ASN A 481 21.30 -27.87 -6.21
N ASP A 482 21.42 -29.06 -6.80
CA ASP A 482 21.20 -30.38 -6.18
C ASP A 482 19.78 -30.59 -5.60
N TYR A 483 18.80 -29.88 -6.16
CA TYR A 483 17.38 -29.98 -5.84
C TYR A 483 16.74 -31.15 -6.58
N THR A 484 17.18 -32.35 -6.24
CA THR A 484 16.51 -33.60 -6.63
C THR A 484 15.33 -33.88 -5.69
N LYS A 485 14.35 -34.65 -6.14
CA LYS A 485 13.23 -35.03 -5.25
C LYS A 485 13.72 -35.76 -4.00
N GLU A 486 14.74 -36.63 -4.15
CA GLU A 486 15.34 -37.37 -3.04
C GLU A 486 15.98 -36.45 -1.99
N ASN A 487 16.80 -35.50 -2.43
CA ASN A 487 17.47 -34.57 -1.52
C ASN A 487 16.47 -33.64 -0.82
N ILE A 488 15.52 -33.07 -1.55
CA ILE A 488 14.49 -32.20 -0.96
C ILE A 488 13.65 -32.97 0.07
N LEU A 489 13.26 -34.21 -0.21
CA LEU A 489 12.56 -35.04 0.77
C LEU A 489 13.39 -35.22 2.05
N LYS A 490 14.69 -35.48 1.91
CA LYS A 490 15.61 -35.61 3.06
C LYS A 490 15.69 -34.31 3.88
N GLU A 491 15.78 -33.16 3.22
CA GLU A 491 15.86 -31.87 3.89
C GLU A 491 14.54 -31.48 4.55
N LEU A 492 13.40 -31.67 3.88
CA LEU A 492 12.06 -31.45 4.45
C LEU A 492 11.83 -32.30 5.69
N LYS A 493 12.21 -33.58 5.66
CA LYS A 493 12.15 -34.45 6.84
C LYS A 493 12.99 -33.90 7.99
N SER A 494 14.20 -33.41 7.70
CA SER A 494 15.09 -32.81 8.69
C SER A 494 14.48 -31.53 9.29
N PHE A 495 13.90 -30.67 8.45
CA PHE A 495 13.16 -29.48 8.88
C PHE A 495 11.99 -29.85 9.79
N LEU A 496 11.17 -30.84 9.41
CA LEU A 496 10.02 -31.28 10.21
C LEU A 496 10.43 -31.81 11.59
N VAL A 497 11.57 -32.50 11.71
CA VAL A 497 12.12 -32.94 13.01
C VAL A 497 12.47 -31.73 13.87
N VAL A 498 13.25 -30.78 13.33
CA VAL A 498 13.66 -29.58 14.08
C VAL A 498 12.45 -28.72 14.48
N PHE A 499 11.49 -28.56 13.57
CA PHE A 499 10.28 -27.81 13.83
C PHE A 499 9.39 -28.49 14.89
N LYS A 500 9.22 -29.82 14.81
CA LYS A 500 8.50 -30.59 15.84
C LYS A 500 9.15 -30.43 17.21
N ASP A 501 10.47 -30.63 17.30
CA ASP A 501 11.23 -30.44 18.54
C ASP A 501 11.01 -29.04 19.12
N ARG A 502 11.01 -28.02 18.26
CA ARG A 502 10.79 -26.62 18.67
C ARG A 502 9.38 -26.38 19.21
N VAL A 503 8.37 -27.01 18.62
CA VAL A 503 6.96 -26.98 19.06
C VAL A 503 6.81 -27.72 20.40
N GLU A 504 7.43 -28.89 20.56
CA GLU A 504 7.42 -29.67 21.81
C GLU A 504 8.09 -28.91 22.97
N ARG A 505 9.21 -28.23 22.73
CA ARG A 505 9.87 -27.37 23.74
C ARG A 505 9.04 -26.17 24.16
N GLU A 506 8.10 -25.72 23.34
CA GLU A 506 7.14 -24.68 23.70
C GLU A 506 5.87 -25.26 24.35
N GLN A 507 5.72 -26.59 24.36
CA GLN A 507 4.56 -27.31 24.89
C GLN A 507 3.25 -26.88 24.21
N LEU A 508 3.30 -26.65 22.89
CA LEU A 508 2.11 -26.27 22.12
C LEU A 508 1.38 -27.51 21.61
N SER A 509 0.07 -27.51 21.78
CA SER A 509 -0.81 -28.46 21.09
C SER A 509 -1.03 -28.10 19.63
N ASP A 510 -1.44 -29.08 18.82
CA ASP A 510 -1.81 -28.86 17.41
C ASP A 510 -2.97 -27.87 17.29
N SER A 511 -3.92 -27.89 18.25
CA SER A 511 -5.05 -26.96 18.30
C SER A 511 -4.61 -25.53 18.60
N GLU A 512 -3.66 -25.32 19.50
CA GLU A 512 -3.14 -23.98 19.80
C GLU A 512 -2.33 -23.42 18.63
N ARG A 513 -1.50 -24.26 18.00
CA ARG A 513 -0.72 -23.89 16.82
C ARG A 513 -1.62 -23.49 15.66
N LEU A 514 -2.66 -24.28 15.38
CA LEU A 514 -3.67 -23.96 14.37
C LEU A 514 -4.44 -22.68 14.72
N SER A 515 -4.83 -22.48 15.98
CA SER A 515 -5.53 -21.27 16.43
C SER A 515 -4.68 -19.99 16.27
N ARG A 516 -3.36 -20.10 16.40
CA ARG A 516 -2.42 -18.99 16.12
C ARG A 516 -2.28 -18.76 14.62
N ALA A 517 -1.91 -19.79 13.87
CA ALA A 517 -1.57 -19.70 12.45
C ALA A 517 -2.77 -19.36 11.55
N SER A 518 -3.93 -19.99 11.78
CA SER A 518 -5.13 -19.77 10.95
C SER A 518 -5.68 -18.34 11.00
N LYS A 519 -5.34 -17.56 12.03
CA LYS A 519 -5.71 -16.14 12.13
C LYS A 519 -4.87 -15.23 11.24
N VAL A 520 -3.70 -15.71 10.80
CA VAL A 520 -2.72 -14.91 10.05
C VAL A 520 -2.32 -15.55 8.73
N ASN A 521 -2.72 -16.79 8.43
CA ASN A 521 -2.47 -17.41 7.13
C ASN A 521 -3.71 -17.31 6.23
N PRO A 522 -3.72 -16.41 5.23
CA PRO A 522 -4.85 -16.27 4.33
C PRO A 522 -4.99 -17.55 3.50
N LEU A 523 -6.21 -18.05 3.39
CA LEU A 523 -6.59 -19.16 2.51
C LEU A 523 -6.52 -18.74 1.02
N PHE A 524 -6.69 -17.45 0.76
CA PHE A 524 -6.69 -16.87 -0.58
C PHE A 524 -5.93 -15.54 -0.64
N VAL A 525 -5.11 -15.38 -1.69
CA VAL A 525 -4.50 -14.11 -2.09
C VAL A 525 -4.70 -13.93 -3.60
N PRO A 526 -5.08 -12.73 -4.10
CA PRO A 526 -5.34 -12.52 -5.52
C PRO A 526 -4.02 -12.45 -6.31
N LYS A 527 -3.63 -13.57 -6.92
CA LYS A 527 -2.43 -13.66 -7.76
C LYS A 527 -2.61 -12.95 -9.10
N ASN A 528 -1.51 -12.56 -9.74
CA ASN A 528 -1.54 -11.80 -10.98
C ASN A 528 -2.23 -12.54 -12.14
N TRP A 529 -2.06 -13.85 -12.24
CA TRP A 529 -2.74 -14.66 -13.26
C TRP A 529 -4.26 -14.71 -13.04
N MET A 530 -4.74 -14.73 -11.79
CA MET A 530 -6.17 -14.67 -11.47
C MET A 530 -6.75 -13.31 -11.84
N LEU A 531 -6.00 -12.23 -11.56
CA LEU A 531 -6.40 -10.88 -11.95
C LEU A 531 -6.50 -10.74 -13.47
N GLU A 532 -5.59 -11.35 -14.24
CA GLU A 532 -5.69 -11.33 -15.70
C GLU A 532 -6.94 -12.08 -16.18
N GLU A 533 -7.30 -13.22 -15.59
CA GLU A 533 -8.55 -13.90 -15.95
C GLU A 533 -9.80 -13.09 -15.62
N VAL A 534 -9.79 -12.34 -14.51
CA VAL A 534 -10.87 -11.40 -14.18
C VAL A 534 -10.97 -10.30 -15.25
N ILE A 535 -9.83 -9.77 -15.71
CA ILE A 535 -9.76 -8.74 -16.75
C ILE A 535 -10.25 -9.28 -18.10
N GLU A 536 -9.78 -10.47 -18.50
CA GLU A 536 -10.19 -11.16 -19.73
C GLU A 536 -11.71 -11.40 -19.72
N TYR A 537 -12.22 -12.02 -18.65
CA TYR A 537 -13.65 -12.26 -18.50
C TYR A 537 -14.47 -10.96 -18.59
N THR A 538 -14.09 -9.93 -17.84
CA THR A 538 -14.80 -8.64 -17.82
C THR A 538 -14.79 -8.00 -19.22
N THR A 539 -13.69 -8.11 -19.95
CA THR A 539 -13.55 -7.49 -21.28
C THR A 539 -14.36 -8.23 -22.34
N GLU A 540 -14.36 -9.56 -22.31
CA GLU A 540 -15.01 -10.43 -23.28
C GLU A 540 -16.52 -10.61 -23.05
N ASN A 541 -16.98 -10.48 -21.80
CA ASN A 541 -18.37 -10.72 -21.42
C ASN A 541 -19.14 -9.41 -21.21
N ASP A 542 -18.94 -8.43 -22.11
CA ASP A 542 -19.62 -7.14 -22.09
C ASP A 542 -19.56 -6.44 -20.72
N LEU A 543 -18.36 -6.30 -20.14
CA LEU A 543 -18.15 -5.57 -18.88
C LEU A 543 -18.98 -6.10 -17.70
N ARG A 544 -19.24 -7.40 -17.67
CA ARG A 544 -19.88 -8.08 -16.54
C ARG A 544 -18.93 -8.16 -15.32
N PRO A 545 -19.39 -7.81 -14.11
CA PRO A 545 -18.54 -7.76 -12.92
C PRO A 545 -18.43 -9.10 -12.18
N ASP A 546 -19.05 -10.19 -12.66
CA ASP A 546 -19.18 -11.44 -11.88
C ASP A 546 -17.85 -11.99 -11.35
N TYR A 547 -16.78 -11.95 -12.16
CA TYR A 547 -15.45 -12.38 -11.73
C TYR A 547 -14.79 -11.37 -10.80
N ILE A 548 -15.05 -10.07 -10.97
CA ILE A 548 -14.60 -9.01 -10.04
C ILE A 548 -15.26 -9.24 -8.69
N ASP A 549 -16.58 -9.45 -8.65
CA ASP A 549 -17.31 -9.66 -7.41
C ASP A 549 -16.86 -10.95 -6.70
N LYS A 550 -16.59 -12.03 -7.45
CA LYS A 550 -16.09 -13.29 -6.87
C LYS A 550 -14.70 -13.13 -6.26
N ILE A 551 -13.74 -12.56 -7.01
CA ILE A 551 -12.38 -12.38 -6.50
C ILE A 551 -12.35 -11.41 -5.31
N MET A 552 -13.22 -10.39 -5.33
CA MET A 552 -13.40 -9.47 -4.22
C MET A 552 -13.94 -10.17 -2.97
N LYS A 553 -14.96 -11.02 -3.08
CA LYS A 553 -15.49 -11.78 -1.93
C LYS A 553 -14.42 -12.67 -1.30
N MET A 554 -13.62 -13.36 -2.13
CA MET A 554 -12.53 -14.21 -1.66
C MET A 554 -11.41 -13.36 -1.03
N GLY A 555 -10.98 -12.30 -1.69
CA GLY A 555 -9.90 -11.41 -1.25
C GLY A 555 -10.24 -10.59 0.01
N THR A 556 -11.51 -10.23 0.21
CA THR A 556 -11.98 -9.50 1.40
C THR A 556 -12.35 -10.41 2.57
N ASN A 557 -12.41 -11.73 2.36
CA ASN A 557 -12.61 -12.73 3.42
C ASN A 557 -11.52 -13.80 3.36
N PRO A 558 -10.23 -13.42 3.36
CA PRO A 558 -9.16 -14.34 2.98
C PRO A 558 -8.97 -15.47 3.99
N TYR A 559 -9.49 -15.36 5.22
CA TYR A 559 -9.37 -16.36 6.29
C TYR A 559 -10.61 -17.24 6.48
N ASP A 560 -11.72 -16.95 5.77
CA ASP A 560 -13.01 -17.62 6.01
C ASP A 560 -13.70 -17.99 4.68
N ARG A 561 -13.47 -19.24 4.26
CA ARG A 561 -14.05 -19.81 3.04
C ARG A 561 -15.58 -19.86 3.04
N ALA A 562 -16.22 -19.90 4.21
CA ALA A 562 -17.69 -19.92 4.28
C ALA A 562 -18.31 -18.59 3.80
N LYS A 563 -17.52 -17.51 3.75
CA LYS A 563 -17.96 -16.19 3.25
C LYS A 563 -17.72 -15.98 1.76
N TRP A 564 -17.17 -16.96 1.03
CA TRP A 564 -16.86 -16.82 -0.40
C TRP A 564 -18.06 -17.01 -1.33
N GLY A 565 -19.23 -17.34 -0.79
CA GLY A 565 -20.47 -17.54 -1.54
C GLY A 565 -20.51 -18.85 -2.33
N ASP A 566 -21.68 -19.19 -2.85
CA ASP A 566 -21.93 -20.43 -3.60
C ASP A 566 -21.87 -20.23 -5.12
N GLU A 567 -21.77 -18.99 -5.59
CA GLU A 567 -21.56 -18.68 -7.00
C GLU A 567 -20.14 -19.01 -7.46
N LEU A 568 -20.02 -19.39 -8.73
CA LEU A 568 -18.74 -19.63 -9.42
C LEU A 568 -17.81 -20.61 -8.65
N LYS A 569 -18.36 -21.72 -8.13
CA LYS A 569 -17.56 -22.72 -7.38
C LYS A 569 -16.45 -23.35 -8.21
N ASP A 570 -16.69 -23.69 -9.47
CA ASP A 570 -15.65 -24.24 -10.35
C ASP A 570 -14.47 -23.26 -10.51
N LEU A 571 -14.76 -21.95 -10.56
CA LEU A 571 -13.75 -20.91 -10.62
C LEU A 571 -12.98 -20.79 -9.30
N GLU A 572 -13.69 -20.82 -8.17
CA GLU A 572 -13.10 -20.83 -6.82
C GLU A 572 -12.15 -22.00 -6.64
N GLU A 573 -12.58 -23.21 -6.98
CA GLU A 573 -11.76 -24.43 -6.87
C GLU A 573 -10.50 -24.33 -7.72
N ARG A 574 -10.63 -23.79 -8.94
CA ARG A 574 -9.49 -23.58 -9.84
C ARG A 574 -8.51 -22.55 -9.29
N TRP A 575 -8.98 -21.41 -8.78
CA TRP A 575 -8.14 -20.40 -8.14
C TRP A 575 -7.48 -20.86 -6.84
N CYS A 576 -8.05 -21.86 -6.17
CA CYS A 576 -7.45 -22.48 -4.98
C CYS A 576 -6.60 -23.72 -5.29
N SER A 577 -6.46 -24.10 -6.56
CA SER A 577 -5.69 -25.26 -6.99
C SER A 577 -4.29 -24.90 -7.49
N ASP A 578 -3.37 -25.87 -7.46
CA ASP A 578 -2.05 -25.71 -8.05
C ASP A 578 -2.15 -25.73 -9.59
N VAL A 579 -1.86 -24.59 -10.22
CA VAL A 579 -1.91 -24.39 -11.67
C VAL A 579 -0.54 -24.54 -12.32
N SER A 580 -0.49 -24.70 -13.65
CA SER A 580 0.78 -24.89 -14.37
C SER A 580 1.72 -23.69 -14.20
N PHE A 581 3.03 -23.94 -14.22
CA PHE A 581 4.06 -22.89 -14.15
C PHE A 581 3.88 -21.84 -15.26
N GLU A 582 3.51 -22.27 -16.46
CA GLU A 582 3.23 -21.40 -17.60
C GLU A 582 2.07 -20.43 -17.32
N LEU A 583 1.02 -20.86 -16.61
CA LEU A 583 -0.09 -19.99 -16.22
C LEU A 583 0.34 -18.98 -15.15
N LYS A 584 1.15 -19.42 -14.17
CA LYS A 584 1.68 -18.55 -13.10
C LYS A 584 2.60 -17.45 -13.65
N MET A 585 3.42 -17.78 -14.66
CA MET A 585 4.43 -16.87 -15.22
C MET A 585 3.96 -16.11 -16.48
N GLY A 586 3.00 -16.66 -17.23
CA GLY A 586 2.74 -16.28 -18.61
C GLY A 586 1.97 -14.98 -18.84
N LYS A 587 1.53 -14.25 -17.81
CA LYS A 587 0.62 -13.11 -17.99
C LYS A 587 0.94 -11.84 -17.19
N CYS A 588 2.18 -11.64 -16.76
CA CYS A 588 2.63 -10.35 -16.20
C CYS A 588 3.07 -9.35 -17.30
N SER A 589 2.20 -9.04 -18.27
CA SER A 589 2.44 -7.91 -19.18
C SER A 589 1.69 -6.67 -18.68
N CYS A 590 2.20 -6.05 -17.60
CA CYS A 590 1.70 -4.75 -17.15
C CYS A 590 2.47 -3.64 -17.86
N ALA A 591 2.05 -3.26 -19.08
CA ALA A 591 2.37 -1.94 -19.62
C ALA A 591 1.45 -0.92 -18.91
N SER A 592 2.03 -0.04 -18.09
CA SER A 592 1.32 0.98 -17.30
C SER A 592 0.97 2.26 -18.08
#